data_AF-A0A972IPV6-F1
#
_entry.id   AF-A0A972IPV6-F1
#
_cell.length_a   1.000
_cell.length_b   1.000
_cell.length_c   1.000
_cell.angle_alpha   90.00
_cell.angle_beta   90.00
_cell.angle_gamma   90.00
#
_symmetry.space_group_name_H-M   'P 1'
#
loop_
_entity.id
_entity.type
_entity.pdbx_description
1 polymer ?
#
loop_
_entity_poly.entity_id
_entity_poly.type
_entity_poly.pdbx_seq_one_letter_code
_entity_poly.pdbx_strand_id
1 'polypeptide(L)'
;IQATIREKDTIVVEGPLTADPKTNEPILSIRRFKKRLLEPETDPEADTSAELPVHVELHTHSHLSAMDSILSVEALVERAAKYGQKAVGITDHEVIQAYPEFYERCQTHQIKPIYGMEGNVVDITPILMNLEKRYSGAEKEFLQETWETRSFCVIDFETTGLSALRDDIIEIGAVKIFKGKIVDTFQSFVKPTVPIGETTTRLTGITEEKVREAPALSQILPTLRDFIGEEVIVGHNVNFDYQFYQQALLKTGEPLIHSVTLDTLALARSLLKMSSYTLDKVVKKLGLTEETGETVSFRHHRASEDARVTGLALIAMLEMAKKDNRVTFGDIQNLQAEIALNRLHGDSFTAFVQNKEGLKNLYRIVSMSHLEYLGKVPVIPRNLLSENRDGLFLGTGSPVSELSKAYRMGKDHSELIEIAEFYDFIEIMPSDAYTDIEEGFDEKTLREMYARFYELGHEIGLPVLFTGNVHYLDPVDHKAWSVLKISDIALHRRGQKLSSTLFDGVKLHYRTTQELLRCAEEILEDPEKAKEVVIDNPSRFIDRIELIQPITRTLHPPIIEGAEEEIKTLTLENMRALYGDNPPAVISERVKRELD
;
A
#
# COMPACT_ATOMS: atom_id res chain seq x y z
N ILE A 1 25.45 -40.69 30.89
CA ILE A 1 24.39 -39.68 31.08
C ILE A 1 23.60 -39.65 29.77
N GLN A 2 22.40 -40.24 29.73
CA GLN A 2 21.52 -40.11 28.55
C GLN A 2 21.19 -38.62 28.43
N ALA A 3 21.69 -37.97 27.38
CA ALA A 3 21.35 -36.58 27.12
C ALA A 3 19.84 -36.50 26.88
N THR A 4 19.12 -35.76 27.73
CA THR A 4 17.69 -35.52 27.53
C THR A 4 17.56 -34.60 26.32
N ILE A 5 16.90 -35.08 25.27
CA ILE A 5 16.54 -34.27 24.09
C ILE A 5 15.35 -33.40 24.48
N ARG A 6 15.46 -32.09 24.26
CA ARG A 6 14.40 -31.10 24.50
C ARG A 6 14.01 -30.42 23.19
N GLU A 7 12.85 -29.80 23.17
CA GLU A 7 12.44 -28.92 22.08
C GLU A 7 13.49 -27.80 21.89
N LYS A 8 13.75 -27.42 20.64
CA LYS A 8 14.84 -26.51 20.20
C LYS A 8 16.27 -27.07 20.28
N ASP A 9 16.47 -28.34 20.64
CA ASP A 9 17.80 -28.96 20.57
C ASP A 9 18.21 -29.28 19.14
N THR A 10 19.38 -28.80 18.71
CA THR A 10 20.02 -29.28 17.48
C THR A 10 20.68 -30.63 17.73
N ILE A 11 20.28 -31.65 16.97
CA ILE A 11 20.82 -33.00 17.09
C ILE A 11 21.30 -33.50 15.74
N VAL A 12 22.41 -34.24 15.75
CA VAL A 12 22.83 -35.07 14.62
C VAL A 12 22.41 -36.49 14.93
N VAL A 13 21.62 -37.09 14.03
CA VAL A 13 21.07 -38.45 14.19
C VAL A 13 21.58 -39.34 13.06
N GLU A 14 21.85 -40.60 13.39
CA GLU A 14 22.30 -41.63 12.44
C GLU A 14 21.44 -42.88 12.61
N GLY A 15 20.97 -43.44 11.50
CA GLY A 15 20.09 -44.61 11.51
C GLY A 15 19.67 -45.06 10.10
N PRO A 16 19.10 -46.27 9.96
CA PRO A 16 18.50 -46.68 8.69
C PRO A 16 17.20 -45.93 8.43
N LEU A 17 16.99 -45.54 7.17
CA LEU A 17 15.72 -45.02 6.68
C LEU A 17 14.83 -46.21 6.27
N THR A 18 13.65 -46.30 6.86
CA THR A 18 12.68 -47.39 6.64
C THR A 18 11.29 -46.80 6.43
N ALA A 19 10.41 -47.45 5.67
CA ALA A 19 9.03 -47.00 5.56
C ALA A 19 8.24 -47.33 6.84
N ASP A 20 7.43 -46.38 7.32
CA ASP A 20 6.47 -46.64 8.39
C ASP A 20 5.43 -47.67 7.90
N PRO A 21 5.18 -48.75 8.65
CA PRO A 21 4.22 -49.79 8.22
C PRO A 21 2.76 -49.32 8.10
N LYS A 22 2.39 -48.18 8.73
CA LYS A 22 1.04 -47.63 8.75
C LYS A 22 0.87 -46.46 7.79
N THR A 23 1.84 -45.55 7.71
CA THR A 23 1.74 -44.34 6.85
C THR A 23 2.49 -44.48 5.52
N ASN A 24 3.37 -45.48 5.40
CA ASN A 24 4.31 -45.66 4.28
C ASN A 24 5.25 -44.46 4.08
N GLU A 25 5.39 -43.60 5.09
CA GLU A 25 6.31 -42.46 5.07
C GLU A 25 7.72 -42.89 5.47
N PRO A 26 8.77 -42.24 4.94
CA PRO A 26 10.14 -42.54 5.32
C PRO A 26 10.41 -42.12 6.78
N ILE A 27 10.72 -43.09 7.64
CA ILE A 27 11.11 -42.90 9.04
C ILE A 27 12.59 -43.23 9.21
N LEU A 28 13.33 -42.33 9.87
CA LEU A 28 14.70 -42.58 10.29
C LEU A 28 14.70 -43.27 11.66
N SER A 29 15.06 -44.55 11.71
CA SER A 29 15.20 -45.28 12.97
C SER A 29 16.51 -44.91 13.67
N ILE A 30 16.45 -44.01 14.65
CA ILE A 30 17.65 -43.46 15.33
C ILE A 30 18.42 -44.57 16.04
N ARG A 31 19.64 -44.88 15.58
CA ARG A 31 20.58 -45.80 16.26
C ARG A 31 21.57 -45.05 17.13
N ARG A 32 21.99 -43.87 16.68
CA ARG A 32 22.90 -42.97 17.39
C ARG A 32 22.39 -41.55 17.25
N PHE A 33 22.57 -40.78 18.30
CA PHE A 33 22.39 -39.34 18.23
C PHE A 33 23.49 -38.65 19.02
N LYS A 34 23.84 -37.45 18.59
CA LYS A 34 24.72 -36.54 19.31
C LYS A 34 24.02 -35.20 19.36
N LYS A 35 23.80 -34.67 20.57
CA LYS A 35 23.40 -33.28 20.73
C LYS A 35 24.55 -32.43 20.23
N ARG A 36 24.31 -31.67 19.17
CA ARG A 36 25.24 -30.65 18.72
C ARG A 36 24.92 -29.44 19.58
N LEU A 37 25.84 -29.06 20.46
CA LEU A 37 25.94 -27.65 20.77
C LEU A 37 26.23 -27.04 19.41
N LEU A 38 25.27 -26.30 18.85
CA LEU A 38 25.67 -25.27 17.93
C LEU A 38 26.67 -24.46 18.77
N GLU A 39 27.97 -24.61 18.50
CA GLU A 39 28.79 -23.40 18.46
C GLU A 39 27.90 -22.43 17.71
N PRO A 40 27.55 -21.27 18.30
CA PRO A 40 26.70 -20.31 17.60
C PRO A 40 27.27 -20.32 16.21
N GLU A 41 26.46 -20.68 15.20
CA GLU A 41 26.95 -20.57 13.84
C GLU A 41 27.56 -19.19 13.84
N THR A 42 28.89 -19.13 13.70
CA THR A 42 29.54 -17.91 13.29
C THR A 42 28.95 -17.78 11.92
N ASP A 43 27.75 -17.22 11.90
CA ASP A 43 27.11 -16.71 10.72
C ASP A 43 28.22 -15.84 10.17
N PRO A 44 28.88 -16.28 9.09
CA PRO A 44 30.06 -15.60 8.60
C PRO A 44 29.72 -14.16 8.18
N GLU A 45 28.43 -13.81 8.16
CA GLU A 45 27.85 -12.50 7.93
C GLU A 45 27.22 -11.83 9.19
N ALA A 46 27.23 -12.45 10.37
CA ALA A 46 26.75 -11.78 11.58
C ALA A 46 27.57 -10.49 11.82
N ASP A 47 26.86 -9.39 12.11
CA ASP A 47 27.38 -8.05 12.47
C ASP A 47 28.19 -8.07 13.79
N THR A 48 29.20 -8.92 13.84
CA THR A 48 30.12 -9.13 14.96
C THR A 48 31.45 -8.44 14.73
N SER A 49 31.64 -7.78 13.56
CA SER A 49 32.79 -6.93 13.33
C SER A 49 32.67 -5.69 14.23
N ALA A 50 33.62 -5.52 15.14
CA ALA A 50 33.67 -4.36 16.04
C ALA A 50 34.01 -3.03 15.32
N GLU A 51 34.12 -3.03 13.98
CA GLU A 51 34.66 -1.92 13.19
C GLU A 51 33.59 -1.11 12.43
N LEU A 52 32.42 -1.67 12.13
CA LEU A 52 31.34 -0.98 11.39
C LEU A 52 30.16 -0.63 12.31
N PRO A 53 29.59 0.58 12.21
CA PRO A 53 28.35 0.91 12.91
C PRO A 53 27.20 0.07 12.35
N VAL A 54 26.36 -0.46 13.23
CA VAL A 54 25.30 -1.41 12.88
C VAL A 54 24.05 -0.66 12.38
N HIS A 55 23.43 -1.19 11.33
CA HIS A 55 22.13 -0.75 10.82
C HIS A 55 21.04 -0.77 11.91
N VAL A 56 20.01 0.06 11.73
CA VAL A 56 18.80 0.05 12.53
C VAL A 56 17.63 -0.25 11.61
N GLU A 57 17.04 -1.43 11.76
CA GLU A 57 15.88 -1.81 10.96
C GLU A 57 14.64 -1.08 11.46
N LEU A 58 13.92 -0.43 10.54
CA LEU A 58 12.79 0.44 10.85
C LEU A 58 11.47 -0.05 10.27
N HIS A 59 11.51 -0.89 9.22
CA HIS A 59 10.32 -1.36 8.52
C HIS A 59 10.20 -2.89 8.68
N THR A 60 9.44 -3.31 9.70
CA THR A 60 9.22 -4.73 9.99
C THR A 60 7.77 -5.03 10.31
N HIS A 61 7.31 -6.16 9.81
CA HIS A 61 5.98 -6.70 10.02
C HIS A 61 6.09 -7.87 10.98
N SER A 62 5.34 -7.84 12.06
CA SER A 62 5.16 -8.99 12.94
C SER A 62 4.00 -9.86 12.45
N HIS A 63 3.83 -11.02 13.05
CA HIS A 63 2.70 -11.92 12.84
C HIS A 63 1.30 -11.28 13.10
N LEU A 64 1.26 -10.05 13.63
CA LEU A 64 0.03 -9.26 13.77
C LEU A 64 -0.34 -8.48 12.49
N SER A 65 0.58 -8.35 11.54
CA SER A 65 0.26 -8.08 10.13
C SER A 65 -0.46 -9.30 9.55
N ALA A 66 -1.79 -9.27 9.64
CA ALA A 66 -2.63 -10.45 9.44
C ALA A 66 -2.47 -11.05 8.04
N MET A 67 -2.29 -12.38 8.00
CA MET A 67 -2.11 -13.14 6.75
C MET A 67 -0.94 -12.70 5.87
N ASP A 68 0.01 -11.98 6.46
CA ASP A 68 1.08 -11.33 5.71
C ASP A 68 2.48 -11.65 6.25
N SER A 69 2.71 -11.55 7.56
CA SER A 69 3.99 -11.88 8.20
C SER A 69 3.88 -13.08 9.15
N ILE A 70 5.00 -13.79 9.34
CA ILE A 70 5.14 -14.91 10.29
C ILE A 70 6.15 -14.60 11.40
N LEU A 71 6.70 -13.39 11.42
CA LEU A 71 7.75 -12.98 12.35
C LEU A 71 7.19 -12.73 13.76
N SER A 72 7.68 -13.44 14.76
CA SER A 72 7.32 -13.13 16.15
C SER A 72 8.09 -11.91 16.67
N VAL A 73 7.43 -11.14 17.53
CA VAL A 73 8.02 -9.94 18.16
C VAL A 73 9.24 -10.32 19.01
N GLU A 74 9.18 -11.43 19.74
CA GLU A 74 10.30 -11.97 20.51
C GLU A 74 11.52 -12.27 19.61
N ALA A 75 11.32 -13.00 18.51
CA ALA A 75 12.43 -13.39 17.64
C ALA A 75 13.09 -12.18 16.94
N LEU A 76 12.29 -11.19 16.53
CA LEU A 76 12.78 -9.92 15.98
C LEU A 76 13.72 -9.22 16.96
N VAL A 77 13.26 -8.98 18.20
CA VAL A 77 14.04 -8.25 19.20
C VAL A 77 15.29 -9.05 19.62
N GLU A 78 15.18 -10.37 19.78
CA GLU A 78 16.34 -11.23 20.06
C GLU A 78 17.39 -11.18 18.94
N ARG A 79 16.95 -11.16 17.67
CA ARG A 79 17.85 -11.07 16.52
C ARG A 79 18.52 -9.71 16.43
N ALA A 80 17.76 -8.62 16.60
CA ALA A 80 18.31 -7.27 16.67
C ALA A 80 19.38 -7.15 17.78
N ALA A 81 19.14 -7.77 18.94
CA ALA A 81 20.10 -7.80 20.05
C ALA A 81 21.36 -8.57 19.67
N LYS A 82 21.19 -9.74 19.04
CA LYS A 82 22.29 -10.60 18.57
C LYS A 82 23.16 -9.88 17.53
N TYR A 83 22.57 -9.07 16.66
CA TYR A 83 23.27 -8.25 15.67
C TYR A 83 23.85 -6.94 16.25
N GLY A 84 23.64 -6.66 17.54
CA GLY A 84 24.22 -5.48 18.19
C GLY A 84 23.51 -4.16 17.83
N GLN A 85 22.26 -4.22 17.36
CA GLN A 85 21.50 -3.03 17.00
C GLN A 85 21.05 -2.25 18.23
N LYS A 86 21.15 -0.91 18.19
CA LYS A 86 20.72 -0.02 19.28
C LYS A 86 19.21 0.16 19.37
N ALA A 87 18.51 -0.04 18.26
CA ALA A 87 17.08 0.15 18.13
C ALA A 87 16.52 -0.80 17.06
N VAL A 88 15.21 -1.01 17.08
CA VAL A 88 14.48 -1.73 16.03
C VAL A 88 13.07 -1.16 15.93
N GLY A 89 12.49 -1.13 14.73
CA GLY A 89 11.14 -0.65 14.46
C GLY A 89 10.14 -1.75 14.14
N ILE A 90 8.87 -1.49 14.44
CA ILE A 90 7.73 -2.32 14.04
C ILE A 90 6.68 -1.46 13.34
N THR A 91 6.21 -1.91 12.19
CA THR A 91 5.35 -1.17 11.25
C THR A 91 4.26 -2.08 10.70
N ASP A 92 3.53 -2.75 11.59
CA ASP A 92 2.45 -3.66 11.18
C ASP A 92 1.39 -2.95 10.32
N HIS A 93 0.78 -3.70 9.39
CA HIS A 93 -0.23 -3.20 8.46
C HIS A 93 -1.50 -2.75 9.20
N GLU A 94 -1.77 -1.45 9.14
CA GLU A 94 -2.90 -0.71 9.68
C GLU A 94 -3.13 -0.84 11.20
N VAL A 95 -2.34 -1.66 11.90
CA VAL A 95 -2.54 -2.03 13.30
C VAL A 95 -1.30 -1.75 14.13
N ILE A 96 -1.50 -1.68 15.44
CA ILE A 96 -0.46 -1.39 16.44
C ILE A 96 -0.53 -2.37 17.63
N GLN A 97 -1.09 -3.55 17.38
CA GLN A 97 -1.38 -4.55 18.42
C GLN A 97 -0.11 -5.11 19.06
N ALA A 98 1.02 -5.07 18.35
CA ALA A 98 2.30 -5.58 18.81
C ALA A 98 2.95 -4.73 19.91
N TYR A 99 2.53 -3.46 20.06
CA TYR A 99 3.22 -2.48 20.91
C TYR A 99 3.45 -2.92 22.36
N PRO A 100 2.49 -3.59 23.04
CA PRO A 100 2.68 -4.02 24.43
C PRO A 100 3.80 -5.05 24.56
N GLU A 101 3.74 -6.12 23.76
CA GLU A 101 4.76 -7.17 23.76
C GLU A 101 6.12 -6.60 23.32
N PHE A 102 6.11 -5.78 22.26
CA PHE A 102 7.31 -5.16 21.71
C PHE A 102 8.06 -4.32 22.74
N TYR A 103 7.34 -3.50 23.49
CA TYR A 103 7.94 -2.74 24.60
C TYR A 103 8.61 -3.66 25.62
N GLU A 104 7.92 -4.70 26.09
CA GLU A 104 8.45 -5.59 27.13
C GLU A 104 9.71 -6.35 26.67
N ARG A 105 9.72 -6.80 25.41
CA ARG A 105 10.87 -7.47 24.81
C ARG A 105 12.05 -6.52 24.62
N CYS A 106 11.81 -5.33 24.05
CA CYS A 106 12.85 -4.31 23.89
C CYS A 106 13.50 -3.92 25.22
N GLN A 107 12.72 -3.74 26.29
CA GLN A 107 13.24 -3.48 27.63
C GLN A 107 14.14 -4.62 28.13
N THR A 108 13.73 -5.87 27.92
CA THR A 108 14.49 -7.06 28.36
C THR A 108 15.86 -7.14 27.68
N HIS A 109 15.93 -6.78 26.39
CA HIS A 109 17.14 -6.83 25.59
C HIS A 109 17.90 -5.49 25.50
N GLN A 110 17.45 -4.45 26.22
CA GLN A 110 18.04 -3.10 26.21
C GLN A 110 18.10 -2.47 24.81
N ILE A 111 17.11 -2.76 23.96
CA ILE A 111 16.95 -2.17 22.63
C ILE A 111 15.94 -1.04 22.73
N LYS A 112 16.21 0.08 22.03
CA LYS A 112 15.22 1.16 21.91
C LYS A 112 14.09 0.75 20.94
N PRO A 113 12.82 0.70 21.40
CA PRO A 113 11.71 0.43 20.51
C PRO A 113 11.39 1.65 19.64
N ILE A 114 11.21 1.45 18.34
CA ILE A 114 10.67 2.45 17.42
C ILE A 114 9.25 2.01 17.03
N TYR A 115 8.26 2.76 17.49
CA TYR A 115 6.86 2.45 17.24
C TYR A 115 6.43 3.05 15.90
N GLY A 116 5.92 2.22 15.01
CA GLY A 116 5.33 2.67 13.76
C GLY A 116 4.13 1.86 13.31
N MET A 117 3.66 2.17 12.12
CA MET A 117 2.54 1.52 11.43
C MET A 117 2.73 1.76 9.94
N GLU A 118 2.54 0.72 9.11
CA GLU A 118 2.33 0.92 7.68
C GLU A 118 0.82 1.08 7.44
N GLY A 119 0.41 2.15 6.77
CA GLY A 119 -1.00 2.46 6.55
C GLY A 119 -1.30 2.76 5.09
N ASN A 120 -2.59 2.81 4.77
CA ASN A 120 -3.07 3.09 3.42
C ASN A 120 -3.64 4.52 3.37
N VAL A 121 -2.89 5.48 2.85
CA VAL A 121 -3.38 6.84 2.65
C VAL A 121 -4.32 6.91 1.45
N VAL A 122 -5.42 7.67 1.57
CA VAL A 122 -6.34 7.93 0.46
C VAL A 122 -6.60 9.42 0.32
N ASP A 123 -6.72 9.84 -0.93
CA ASP A 123 -7.25 11.15 -1.30
C ASP A 123 -8.55 11.03 -2.09
N ILE A 124 -9.32 12.11 -2.04
CA ILE A 124 -10.44 12.29 -2.96
C ILE A 124 -9.85 12.46 -4.36
N THR A 125 -10.04 11.45 -5.22
CA THR A 125 -9.67 11.55 -6.64
C THR A 125 -10.53 12.63 -7.32
N PRO A 126 -9.92 13.70 -7.88
CA PRO A 126 -10.66 14.71 -8.61
C PRO A 126 -11.39 14.13 -9.81
N ILE A 127 -12.61 14.60 -10.09
CA ILE A 127 -13.33 14.20 -11.31
C ILE A 127 -12.73 14.89 -12.53
N LEU A 128 -12.39 16.17 -12.41
CA LEU A 128 -11.66 16.98 -13.38
C LEU A 128 -10.22 17.21 -12.90
N MET A 129 -9.25 17.03 -13.78
CA MET A 129 -7.83 17.28 -13.48
C MET A 129 -7.19 18.20 -14.53
N ASN A 130 -5.96 18.65 -14.26
CA ASN A 130 -5.14 19.53 -15.11
C ASN A 130 -5.73 20.92 -15.41
N LEU A 131 -6.74 21.36 -14.65
CA LEU A 131 -7.36 22.69 -14.83
C LEU A 131 -6.34 23.82 -14.73
N GLU A 132 -5.53 23.83 -13.67
CA GLU A 132 -4.52 24.86 -13.41
C GLU A 132 -3.39 24.82 -14.46
N LYS A 133 -2.95 23.62 -14.84
CA LYS A 133 -1.95 23.43 -15.91
C LYS A 133 -2.43 23.97 -17.26
N ARG A 134 -3.74 23.86 -17.56
CA ARG A 134 -4.32 24.29 -18.86
C ARG A 134 -4.72 25.76 -18.91
N TYR A 135 -5.29 26.27 -17.83
CA TYR A 135 -6.01 27.54 -17.80
C TYR A 135 -5.45 28.59 -16.84
N SER A 136 -4.37 28.29 -16.09
CA SER A 136 -3.63 29.18 -15.18
C SER A 136 -4.26 30.58 -14.98
N GLY A 137 -5.12 30.70 -13.97
CA GLY A 137 -5.85 31.92 -13.61
C GLY A 137 -7.23 32.10 -14.27
N ALA A 138 -7.63 31.20 -15.17
CA ALA A 138 -8.95 31.17 -15.82
C ALA A 138 -9.75 29.88 -15.54
N GLU A 139 -9.39 29.13 -14.50
CA GLU A 139 -10.04 27.86 -14.14
C GLU A 139 -11.49 28.09 -13.70
N LYS A 140 -11.74 29.22 -13.03
CA LYS A 140 -13.07 29.59 -12.56
C LYS A 140 -14.04 29.78 -13.70
N GLU A 141 -13.59 30.39 -14.80
CA GLU A 141 -14.37 30.57 -16.02
C GLU A 141 -14.75 29.22 -16.63
N PHE A 142 -13.78 28.30 -16.77
CA PHE A 142 -14.04 26.94 -17.27
C PHE A 142 -15.08 26.21 -16.40
N LEU A 143 -14.96 26.32 -15.07
CA LEU A 143 -15.90 25.68 -14.15
C LEU A 143 -17.34 26.23 -14.24
N GLN A 144 -17.54 27.44 -14.77
CA GLN A 144 -18.89 28.00 -15.00
C GLN A 144 -19.52 27.53 -16.32
N GLU A 145 -18.72 26.98 -17.23
CA GLU A 145 -19.20 26.44 -18.50
C GLU A 145 -20.06 25.20 -18.28
N THR A 146 -21.03 25.00 -19.17
CA THR A 146 -21.88 23.82 -19.19
C THR A 146 -21.27 22.76 -20.07
N TRP A 147 -21.41 21.48 -19.70
CA TRP A 147 -20.82 20.40 -20.50
C TRP A 147 -21.28 20.39 -21.97
N GLU A 148 -22.48 20.90 -22.29
CA GLU A 148 -22.99 20.99 -23.66
C GLU A 148 -22.27 22.01 -24.55
N THR A 149 -21.47 22.93 -23.99
CA THR A 149 -20.70 23.93 -24.76
C THR A 149 -19.33 23.42 -25.18
N ARG A 150 -18.92 22.23 -24.75
CA ARG A 150 -17.63 21.62 -25.07
C ARG A 150 -17.79 20.30 -25.80
N SER A 151 -16.73 19.93 -26.51
CA SER A 151 -16.54 18.57 -27.02
C SER A 151 -15.68 17.77 -26.06
N PHE A 152 -15.91 16.47 -26.03
CA PHE A 152 -15.13 15.51 -25.26
C PHE A 152 -14.46 14.52 -26.22
N CYS A 153 -13.19 14.23 -25.97
CA CYS A 153 -12.49 13.14 -26.64
C CYS A 153 -12.29 12.02 -25.61
N VAL A 154 -13.11 10.98 -25.70
CA VAL A 154 -12.96 9.79 -24.87
C VAL A 154 -11.85 8.95 -25.46
N ILE A 155 -10.88 8.56 -24.66
CA ILE A 155 -9.75 7.71 -25.06
C ILE A 155 -9.72 6.46 -24.19
N ASP A 156 -9.21 5.39 -24.78
CA ASP A 156 -8.89 4.13 -24.10
C ASP A 156 -7.71 3.50 -24.86
N PHE A 157 -6.73 2.96 -24.14
CA PHE A 157 -5.57 2.30 -24.71
C PHE A 157 -5.41 0.88 -24.18
N GLU A 158 -5.08 -0.04 -25.09
CA GLU A 158 -4.47 -1.31 -24.71
C GLU A 158 -2.95 -1.15 -24.74
N THR A 159 -2.26 -1.70 -23.75
CA THR A 159 -0.82 -1.49 -23.53
C THR A 159 -0.10 -2.82 -23.32
N THR A 160 1.23 -2.84 -23.47
CA THR A 160 2.04 -4.04 -23.19
C THR A 160 2.10 -4.41 -21.71
N GLY A 161 1.86 -3.43 -20.82
CA GLY A 161 1.90 -3.54 -19.37
C GLY A 161 1.37 -2.27 -18.68
N LEU A 162 1.67 -2.09 -17.40
CA LEU A 162 1.07 -1.05 -16.54
C LEU A 162 1.94 0.21 -16.36
N SER A 163 3.14 0.27 -16.94
CA SER A 163 4.08 1.38 -16.74
C SER A 163 4.14 2.28 -17.96
N ALA A 164 3.62 3.51 -17.88
CA ALA A 164 3.68 4.47 -18.99
C ALA A 164 5.12 4.81 -19.41
N LEU A 165 6.08 4.68 -18.48
CA LEU A 165 7.50 4.85 -18.78
C LEU A 165 8.06 3.74 -19.67
N ARG A 166 7.75 2.48 -19.37
CA ARG A 166 8.43 1.31 -19.98
C ARG A 166 7.60 0.60 -21.03
N ASP A 167 6.29 0.55 -20.82
CA ASP A 167 5.35 -0.14 -21.69
C ASP A 167 4.92 0.74 -22.86
N ASP A 168 4.47 0.06 -23.91
CA ASP A 168 4.02 0.69 -25.14
C ASP A 168 2.51 0.52 -25.33
N ILE A 169 1.90 1.50 -26.00
CA ILE A 169 0.52 1.41 -26.49
C ILE A 169 0.50 0.43 -27.68
N ILE A 170 -0.47 -0.49 -27.69
CA ILE A 170 -0.66 -1.51 -28.75
C ILE A 170 -2.00 -1.38 -29.47
N GLU A 171 -3.02 -0.78 -28.86
CA GLU A 171 -4.27 -0.38 -29.52
C GLU A 171 -4.74 0.96 -28.96
N ILE A 172 -5.24 1.82 -29.85
CA ILE A 172 -5.84 3.10 -29.53
C ILE A 172 -7.32 3.04 -29.92
N GLY A 173 -8.19 3.40 -28.99
CA GLY A 173 -9.58 3.72 -29.24
C GLY A 173 -9.88 5.15 -28.79
N ALA A 174 -10.56 5.91 -29.63
CA ALA A 174 -11.07 7.21 -29.22
C ALA A 174 -12.40 7.55 -29.89
N VAL A 175 -13.26 8.28 -29.17
CA VAL A 175 -14.52 8.80 -29.72
C VAL A 175 -14.71 10.27 -29.35
N LYS A 176 -15.22 11.07 -30.29
CA LYS A 176 -15.62 12.46 -30.03
C LYS A 176 -17.08 12.54 -29.67
N ILE A 177 -17.38 13.28 -28.62
CA ILE A 177 -18.74 13.58 -28.20
C ILE A 177 -18.96 15.08 -28.27
N PHE A 178 -20.03 15.48 -28.94
CA PHE A 178 -20.51 16.85 -28.95
C PHE A 178 -22.02 16.89 -28.74
N LYS A 179 -22.47 17.70 -27.78
CA LYS A 179 -23.90 17.84 -27.42
C LYS A 179 -24.60 16.48 -27.17
N GLY A 180 -23.94 15.61 -26.42
CA GLY A 180 -24.48 14.31 -26.02
C GLY A 180 -24.56 13.27 -27.15
N LYS A 181 -23.86 13.48 -28.27
CA LYS A 181 -23.81 12.53 -29.39
C LYS A 181 -22.37 12.23 -29.76
N ILE A 182 -22.10 10.97 -30.09
CA ILE A 182 -20.84 10.58 -30.72
C ILE A 182 -20.85 11.14 -32.15
N VAL A 183 -19.85 11.95 -32.49
CA VAL A 183 -19.76 12.64 -33.79
C VAL A 183 -18.59 12.18 -34.64
N ASP A 184 -17.60 11.54 -34.04
CA ASP A 184 -16.43 10.99 -34.74
C ASP A 184 -15.80 9.85 -33.93
N THR A 185 -15.03 8.99 -34.60
CA THR A 185 -14.37 7.82 -33.99
C THR A 185 -12.99 7.60 -34.60
N PHE A 186 -12.02 7.26 -33.75
CA PHE A 186 -10.65 6.94 -34.15
C PHE A 186 -10.26 5.58 -33.59
N GLN A 187 -9.60 4.77 -34.41
CA GLN A 187 -9.05 3.48 -33.98
C GLN A 187 -7.77 3.18 -34.74
N SER A 188 -6.76 2.68 -34.02
CA SER A 188 -5.55 2.14 -34.64
C SER A 188 -4.91 1.08 -33.77
N PHE A 189 -4.40 0.02 -34.38
CA PHE A 189 -3.34 -0.76 -33.75
C PHE A 189 -2.02 0.01 -33.82
N VAL A 190 -1.13 -0.28 -32.89
CA VAL A 190 0.21 0.30 -32.84
C VAL A 190 1.21 -0.83 -32.69
N LYS A 191 2.29 -0.76 -33.46
CA LYS A 191 3.38 -1.71 -33.35
C LYS A 191 4.24 -1.38 -32.12
N PRO A 192 4.29 -2.24 -31.09
CA PRO A 192 5.12 -1.99 -29.92
C PRO A 192 6.61 -2.18 -30.24
N THR A 193 7.46 -1.60 -29.40
CA THR A 193 8.91 -1.77 -29.41
C THR A 193 9.38 -2.80 -28.39
N VAL A 194 8.53 -3.10 -27.40
CA VAL A 194 8.75 -4.14 -26.38
C VAL A 194 7.84 -5.35 -26.61
N PRO A 195 8.23 -6.55 -26.15
CA PRO A 195 7.41 -7.76 -26.31
C PRO A 195 6.08 -7.68 -25.56
N ILE A 196 5.02 -8.23 -26.16
CA ILE A 196 3.72 -8.41 -25.52
C ILE A 196 3.75 -9.67 -24.65
N GLY A 197 3.58 -9.51 -23.35
CA GLY A 197 3.54 -10.63 -22.40
C GLY A 197 2.30 -11.53 -22.58
N GLU A 198 2.38 -12.77 -22.08
CA GLU A 198 1.26 -13.72 -22.12
C GLU A 198 0.03 -13.21 -21.36
N THR A 199 0.24 -12.53 -20.24
CA THR A 199 -0.84 -11.92 -19.44
C THR A 199 -1.60 -10.89 -20.25
N THR A 200 -0.89 -9.95 -20.89
CA THR A 200 -1.47 -8.93 -21.76
C THR A 200 -2.19 -9.56 -22.95
N THR A 201 -1.57 -10.56 -23.60
CA THR A 201 -2.19 -11.30 -24.71
C THR A 201 -3.49 -11.99 -24.27
N ARG A 202 -3.53 -12.56 -23.07
CA ARG A 202 -4.72 -13.22 -22.52
C ARG A 202 -5.84 -12.24 -22.18
N LEU A 203 -5.48 -11.05 -21.68
CA LEU A 203 -6.44 -10.00 -21.34
C LEU A 203 -6.99 -9.35 -22.61
N THR A 204 -6.11 -8.82 -23.46
CA THR A 204 -6.46 -8.00 -24.63
C THR A 204 -6.83 -8.82 -25.86
N GLY A 205 -6.36 -10.07 -25.93
CA GLY A 205 -6.41 -10.87 -27.14
C GLY A 205 -5.50 -10.35 -28.26
N ILE A 206 -4.67 -9.32 -28.02
CA ILE A 206 -3.74 -8.76 -29.00
C ILE A 206 -2.46 -9.60 -28.95
N THR A 207 -2.07 -10.19 -30.09
CA THR A 207 -0.83 -10.95 -30.23
C THR A 207 0.18 -10.15 -31.05
N GLU A 208 1.46 -10.50 -30.90
CA GLU A 208 2.56 -9.95 -31.72
C GLU A 208 2.24 -10.01 -33.23
N GLU A 209 1.64 -11.11 -33.71
CA GLU A 209 1.29 -11.25 -35.12
C GLU A 209 0.24 -10.25 -35.59
N LYS A 210 -0.69 -9.82 -34.71
CA LYS A 210 -1.74 -8.86 -35.03
C LYS A 210 -1.19 -7.45 -35.22
N VAL A 211 -0.19 -7.06 -34.44
CA VAL A 211 0.39 -5.71 -34.44
C VAL A 211 1.68 -5.59 -35.25
N ARG A 212 2.22 -6.70 -35.75
CA ARG A 212 3.46 -6.72 -36.53
C ARG A 212 3.49 -5.78 -37.73
N GLU A 213 2.35 -5.65 -38.43
CA GLU A 213 2.16 -4.79 -39.61
C GLU A 213 1.45 -3.46 -39.25
N ALA A 214 1.18 -3.21 -37.97
CA ALA A 214 0.59 -1.96 -37.52
C ALA A 214 1.58 -0.78 -37.68
N PRO A 215 1.10 0.46 -37.82
CA PRO A 215 1.97 1.63 -37.83
C PRO A 215 2.75 1.76 -36.53
N ALA A 216 3.94 2.35 -36.61
CA ALA A 216 4.69 2.73 -35.42
C ALA A 216 3.99 3.88 -34.69
N LEU A 217 4.23 4.00 -33.38
CA LEU A 217 3.64 5.04 -32.55
C LEU A 217 3.89 6.46 -33.11
N SER A 218 5.10 6.73 -33.61
CA SER A 218 5.47 8.02 -34.21
C SER A 218 4.68 8.37 -35.48
N GLN A 219 4.09 7.40 -36.17
CA GLN A 219 3.29 7.63 -37.37
C GLN A 219 1.83 7.95 -37.04
N ILE A 220 1.31 7.36 -35.95
CA ILE A 220 -0.09 7.51 -35.57
C ILE A 220 -0.31 8.69 -34.62
N LEU A 221 0.68 9.03 -33.80
CA LEU A 221 0.55 10.04 -32.75
C LEU A 221 0.15 11.44 -33.26
N PRO A 222 0.67 11.94 -34.40
CA PRO A 222 0.20 13.22 -34.95
C PRO A 222 -1.29 13.19 -35.31
N THR A 223 -1.76 12.10 -35.91
CA THR A 223 -3.19 11.96 -36.26
C THR A 223 -4.08 11.81 -35.02
N LEU A 224 -3.61 11.12 -33.98
CA LEU A 224 -4.31 11.03 -32.70
C LEU A 224 -4.37 12.41 -32.02
N ARG A 225 -3.28 13.17 -32.05
CA ARG A 225 -3.22 14.54 -31.52
C ARG A 225 -4.20 15.47 -32.22
N ASP A 226 -4.24 15.44 -33.55
CA ASP A 226 -5.19 16.23 -34.33
C ASP A 226 -6.64 15.81 -34.04
N PHE A 227 -6.86 14.51 -33.83
CA PHE A 227 -8.15 14.00 -33.38
C PHE A 227 -8.50 14.54 -31.99
N ILE A 228 -7.64 14.43 -30.98
CA ILE A 228 -7.93 14.93 -29.62
C ILE A 228 -8.16 16.46 -29.61
N GLY A 229 -7.32 17.23 -30.31
CA GLY A 229 -7.42 18.68 -30.36
C GLY A 229 -7.35 19.34 -28.98
N GLU A 230 -8.19 20.35 -28.75
CA GLU A 230 -8.30 21.07 -27.46
C GLU A 230 -9.49 20.59 -26.60
N GLU A 231 -9.97 19.38 -26.86
CA GLU A 231 -11.16 18.82 -26.20
C GLU A 231 -10.85 18.33 -24.77
N VAL A 232 -11.89 18.18 -23.96
CA VAL A 232 -11.74 17.54 -22.64
C VAL A 232 -11.48 16.05 -22.88
N ILE A 233 -10.34 15.55 -22.41
CA ILE A 233 -10.00 14.14 -22.53
C ILE A 233 -10.78 13.36 -21.48
N VAL A 234 -11.41 12.26 -21.88
CA VAL A 234 -12.23 11.45 -20.98
C VAL A 234 -11.72 10.01 -20.99
N GLY A 235 -11.75 9.36 -19.84
CA GLY A 235 -11.43 7.93 -19.72
C GLY A 235 -12.10 7.34 -18.49
N HIS A 236 -11.96 6.03 -18.31
CA HIS A 236 -12.41 5.33 -17.11
C HIS A 236 -11.18 4.89 -16.32
N ASN A 237 -10.80 5.67 -15.29
CA ASN A 237 -9.43 5.78 -14.78
C ASN A 237 -8.51 6.55 -15.74
N VAL A 238 -8.97 7.70 -16.23
CA VAL A 238 -8.34 8.49 -17.32
C VAL A 238 -6.86 8.83 -17.09
N ASN A 239 -6.40 8.89 -15.84
CA ASN A 239 -5.00 9.16 -15.55
C ASN A 239 -4.08 8.07 -16.14
N PHE A 240 -4.54 6.82 -16.26
CA PHE A 240 -3.78 5.77 -16.92
C PHE A 240 -3.53 6.09 -18.40
N ASP A 241 -4.60 6.21 -19.21
CA ASP A 241 -4.49 6.49 -20.65
C ASP A 241 -3.81 7.83 -20.91
N TYR A 242 -4.14 8.85 -20.13
CA TYR A 242 -3.54 10.18 -20.26
C TYR A 242 -2.02 10.16 -20.05
N GLN A 243 -1.51 9.41 -19.08
CA GLN A 243 -0.07 9.31 -18.85
C GLN A 243 0.64 8.52 -19.95
N PHE A 244 0.05 7.44 -20.45
CA PHE A 244 0.55 6.77 -21.64
C PHE A 244 0.60 7.72 -22.86
N TYR A 245 -0.39 8.59 -23.01
CA TYR A 245 -0.38 9.62 -24.06
C TYR A 245 0.74 10.66 -23.86
N GLN A 246 0.93 11.20 -22.64
CA GLN A 246 2.02 12.14 -22.35
C GLN A 246 3.39 11.51 -22.62
N GLN A 247 3.61 10.27 -22.17
CA GLN A 247 4.86 9.55 -22.39
C GLN A 247 5.08 9.22 -23.86
N ALA A 248 4.03 8.89 -24.62
CA ALA A 248 4.11 8.72 -26.07
C ALA A 248 4.57 10.01 -26.77
N LEU A 249 4.09 11.18 -26.34
CA LEU A 249 4.54 12.48 -26.87
C LEU A 249 6.02 12.69 -26.58
N LEU A 250 6.48 12.47 -25.35
CA LEU A 250 7.89 12.60 -24.98
C LEU A 250 8.80 11.64 -25.78
N LYS A 251 8.44 10.36 -25.85
CA LYS A 251 9.19 9.32 -26.58
C LYS A 251 9.35 9.63 -28.06
N THR A 252 8.42 10.38 -28.65
CA THR A 252 8.44 10.76 -30.07
C THR A 252 8.96 12.18 -30.32
N GLY A 253 9.33 12.91 -29.26
CA GLY A 253 9.82 14.29 -29.36
C GLY A 253 8.73 15.33 -29.64
N GLU A 254 7.46 14.97 -29.43
CA GLU A 254 6.31 15.87 -29.53
C GLU A 254 6.16 16.69 -28.24
N PRO A 255 5.68 17.95 -28.32
CA PRO A 255 5.37 18.76 -27.14
C PRO A 255 4.29 18.11 -26.26
N LEU A 256 4.48 18.21 -24.93
CA LEU A 256 3.45 17.85 -23.96
C LEU A 256 2.18 18.68 -24.14
N ILE A 257 1.04 18.10 -23.80
CA ILE A 257 -0.27 18.76 -23.89
C ILE A 257 -0.94 18.69 -22.53
N HIS A 258 -1.29 19.83 -21.96
CA HIS A 258 -1.98 19.90 -20.68
C HIS A 258 -3.50 19.95 -20.88
N SER A 259 -4.10 18.92 -21.47
CA SER A 259 -5.57 18.88 -21.62
C SER A 259 -6.25 18.69 -20.27
N VAL A 260 -7.40 19.35 -20.09
CA VAL A 260 -8.31 19.01 -18.98
C VAL A 260 -8.78 17.58 -19.19
N THR A 261 -8.70 16.78 -18.14
CA THR A 261 -9.18 15.40 -18.16
C THR A 261 -10.41 15.26 -17.28
N LEU A 262 -11.31 14.34 -17.63
CA LEU A 262 -12.49 13.95 -16.84
C LEU A 262 -12.47 12.44 -16.63
N ASP A 263 -12.46 12.02 -15.37
CA ASP A 263 -12.48 10.61 -15.00
C ASP A 263 -13.91 10.10 -14.76
N THR A 264 -14.38 9.23 -15.65
CA THR A 264 -15.70 8.60 -15.51
C THR A 264 -15.76 7.60 -14.36
N LEU A 265 -14.63 7.05 -13.89
CA LEU A 265 -14.58 6.20 -12.71
C LEU A 265 -14.86 7.01 -11.44
N ALA A 266 -14.20 8.17 -11.29
CA ALA A 266 -14.46 9.09 -10.19
C ALA A 266 -15.91 9.61 -10.23
N LEU A 267 -16.40 9.99 -11.43
CA LEU A 267 -17.79 10.41 -11.61
C LEU A 267 -18.78 9.30 -11.26
N ALA A 268 -18.54 8.05 -11.69
CA ALA A 268 -19.39 6.91 -11.35
C ALA A 268 -19.41 6.64 -9.84
N ARG A 269 -18.26 6.76 -9.14
CA ARG A 269 -18.17 6.62 -7.68
C ARG A 269 -18.96 7.70 -6.93
N SER A 270 -19.05 8.90 -7.48
CA SER A 270 -19.83 9.99 -6.90
C SER A 270 -21.35 9.83 -7.08
N LEU A 271 -21.80 9.32 -8.24
CA LEU A 271 -23.23 9.26 -8.59
C LEU A 271 -23.89 7.92 -8.27
N LEU A 272 -23.13 6.81 -8.31
CA LEU A 272 -23.65 5.46 -8.21
C LEU A 272 -23.20 4.79 -6.91
N LYS A 273 -24.09 3.99 -6.30
CA LYS A 273 -23.74 3.15 -5.15
C LYS A 273 -23.61 1.70 -5.58
N MET A 274 -22.36 1.24 -5.72
CA MET A 274 -22.03 -0.10 -6.23
C MET A 274 -20.89 -0.74 -5.44
N SER A 275 -20.78 -2.07 -5.51
CA SER A 275 -19.69 -2.84 -4.89
C SER A 275 -18.43 -2.92 -5.76
N SER A 276 -18.53 -2.57 -7.05
CA SER A 276 -17.43 -2.53 -8.00
C SER A 276 -17.82 -1.61 -9.15
N TYR A 277 -16.87 -0.81 -9.61
CA TYR A 277 -17.07 0.25 -10.59
C TYR A 277 -16.29 -0.02 -11.88
N THR A 278 -15.97 -1.27 -12.18
CA THR A 278 -15.44 -1.64 -13.50
C THR A 278 -16.42 -1.19 -14.59
N LEU A 279 -15.91 -0.78 -15.76
CA LEU A 279 -16.70 -0.20 -16.84
C LEU A 279 -17.95 -1.04 -17.17
N ASP A 280 -17.81 -2.37 -17.23
CA ASP A 280 -18.88 -3.33 -17.46
C ASP A 280 -20.04 -3.21 -16.46
N LYS A 281 -19.70 -3.10 -15.17
CA LYS A 281 -20.70 -2.99 -14.10
C LYS A 281 -21.36 -1.64 -14.12
N VAL A 282 -20.61 -0.57 -14.40
CA VAL A 282 -21.15 0.79 -14.48
C VAL A 282 -22.16 0.87 -15.61
N VAL A 283 -21.80 0.40 -16.81
CA VAL A 283 -22.66 0.41 -17.99
C VAL A 283 -23.92 -0.43 -17.77
N LYS A 284 -23.77 -1.60 -17.16
CA LYS A 284 -24.90 -2.44 -16.74
C LYS A 284 -25.80 -1.74 -15.72
N LYS A 285 -25.23 -1.02 -14.76
CA LYS A 285 -25.98 -0.28 -13.73
C LYS A 285 -26.75 0.89 -14.31
N LEU A 286 -26.18 1.57 -15.30
CA LEU A 286 -26.82 2.66 -16.05
C LEU A 286 -27.93 2.17 -17.00
N GLY A 287 -28.02 0.85 -17.24
CA GLY A 287 -29.04 0.26 -18.09
C GLY A 287 -28.86 0.62 -19.58
N LEU A 288 -27.63 0.83 -20.02
CA LEU A 288 -27.35 1.19 -21.41
C LEU A 288 -27.69 0.01 -22.34
N THR A 289 -28.55 0.27 -23.32
CA THR A 289 -28.97 -0.67 -24.37
C THR A 289 -28.56 -0.14 -25.75
N GLU A 290 -28.28 -1.03 -26.69
CA GLU A 290 -28.12 -0.67 -28.09
C GLU A 290 -29.44 -0.23 -28.72
N GLU A 291 -29.38 0.35 -29.93
CA GLU A 291 -30.56 0.72 -30.72
C GLU A 291 -31.49 -0.49 -31.01
N THR A 292 -30.94 -1.70 -30.99
CA THR A 292 -31.66 -2.97 -31.16
C THR A 292 -32.50 -3.36 -29.94
N GLY A 293 -32.37 -2.64 -28.81
CA GLY A 293 -33.04 -2.94 -27.55
C GLY A 293 -32.33 -4.01 -26.70
N GLU A 294 -31.22 -4.58 -27.19
CA GLU A 294 -30.37 -5.48 -26.42
C GLU A 294 -29.47 -4.68 -25.47
N THR A 295 -29.14 -5.24 -24.30
CA THR A 295 -28.10 -4.64 -23.43
C THR A 295 -26.81 -4.51 -24.22
N VAL A 296 -26.13 -3.36 -24.14
CA VAL A 296 -24.85 -3.14 -24.84
C VAL A 296 -23.95 -4.36 -24.63
N SER A 297 -23.71 -5.08 -25.71
CA SER A 297 -22.96 -6.34 -25.69
C SER A 297 -21.48 -6.01 -25.65
N PHE A 298 -20.83 -6.40 -24.56
CA PHE A 298 -19.41 -6.18 -24.32
C PHE A 298 -18.56 -7.24 -25.02
N ARG A 299 -17.72 -6.87 -25.99
CA ARG A 299 -16.44 -7.58 -26.18
C ARG A 299 -15.39 -6.82 -25.39
N HIS A 300 -15.18 -7.24 -24.15
CA HIS A 300 -14.13 -6.66 -23.31
C HIS A 300 -12.78 -6.68 -24.04
N HIS A 301 -11.99 -5.63 -23.82
CA HIS A 301 -10.58 -5.52 -24.22
C HIS A 301 -10.36 -5.19 -25.69
N ARG A 302 -11.18 -4.27 -26.20
CA ARG A 302 -10.94 -3.58 -27.47
C ARG A 302 -11.08 -2.10 -27.21
N ALA A 303 -9.97 -1.39 -27.31
CA ALA A 303 -9.92 0.02 -26.96
C ALA A 303 -11.01 0.88 -27.62
N SER A 304 -11.37 0.60 -28.89
CA SER A 304 -12.42 1.36 -29.58
C SER A 304 -13.84 1.10 -29.05
N GLU A 305 -14.14 -0.12 -28.61
CA GLU A 305 -15.42 -0.43 -27.97
C GLU A 305 -15.47 0.18 -26.57
N ASP A 306 -14.39 0.06 -25.80
CA ASP A 306 -14.30 0.57 -24.44
C ASP A 306 -14.37 2.11 -24.40
N ALA A 307 -13.70 2.82 -25.33
CA ALA A 307 -13.84 4.27 -25.49
C ALA A 307 -15.29 4.68 -25.84
N ARG A 308 -15.94 3.95 -26.78
CA ARG A 308 -17.34 4.23 -27.16
C ARG A 308 -18.28 4.07 -25.98
N VAL A 309 -18.16 2.97 -25.25
CA VAL A 309 -19.02 2.63 -24.12
C VAL A 309 -18.78 3.58 -22.94
N THR A 310 -17.53 3.93 -22.66
CA THR A 310 -17.16 4.98 -21.70
C THR A 310 -17.82 6.31 -22.07
N GLY A 311 -17.84 6.67 -23.35
CA GLY A 311 -18.53 7.85 -23.85
C GLY A 311 -20.04 7.84 -23.61
N LEU A 312 -20.71 6.71 -23.84
CA LEU A 312 -22.13 6.57 -23.55
C LEU A 312 -22.42 6.64 -22.04
N ALA A 313 -21.56 6.02 -21.22
CA ALA A 313 -21.65 6.09 -19.77
C ALA A 313 -21.46 7.52 -19.26
N LEU A 314 -20.49 8.28 -19.82
CA LEU A 314 -20.31 9.70 -19.53
C LEU A 314 -21.60 10.47 -19.80
N ILE A 315 -22.17 10.36 -21.01
CA ILE A 315 -23.39 11.09 -21.38
C ILE A 315 -24.52 10.79 -20.39
N ALA A 316 -24.76 9.51 -20.08
CA ALA A 316 -25.79 9.12 -19.13
C ALA A 316 -25.54 9.69 -17.73
N MET A 317 -24.30 9.68 -17.24
CA MET A 317 -23.95 10.25 -15.94
C MET A 317 -24.04 11.78 -15.90
N LEU A 318 -23.68 12.47 -16.98
CA LEU A 318 -23.85 13.92 -17.11
C LEU A 318 -25.34 14.29 -17.12
N GLU A 319 -26.19 13.53 -17.82
CA GLU A 319 -27.64 13.70 -17.78
C GLU A 319 -28.22 13.43 -16.38
N MET A 320 -27.71 12.42 -15.66
CA MET A 320 -28.10 12.16 -14.27
C MET A 320 -27.70 13.29 -13.31
N ALA A 321 -26.57 13.97 -13.58
CA ALA A 321 -26.08 15.08 -12.76
C ALA A 321 -26.83 16.40 -13.00
N LYS A 322 -27.68 16.49 -14.05
CA LYS A 322 -28.43 17.71 -14.36
C LYS A 322 -29.40 18.07 -13.23
N LYS A 323 -29.30 19.31 -12.77
CA LYS A 323 -30.28 19.96 -11.91
C LYS A 323 -30.92 21.11 -12.68
N ASP A 324 -32.25 21.18 -12.73
CA ASP A 324 -32.98 22.23 -13.47
C ASP A 324 -32.53 22.39 -14.95
N ASN A 325 -32.23 21.27 -15.61
CA ASN A 325 -31.74 21.18 -17.01
C ASN A 325 -30.37 21.83 -17.30
N ARG A 326 -29.54 22.05 -16.28
CA ARG A 326 -28.16 22.54 -16.45
C ARG A 326 -27.21 21.81 -15.51
N VAL A 327 -25.98 21.58 -15.95
CA VAL A 327 -24.87 21.18 -15.08
C VAL A 327 -23.59 21.80 -15.60
N THR A 328 -22.87 22.49 -14.73
CA THR A 328 -21.58 23.10 -15.04
C THR A 328 -20.43 22.16 -14.70
N PHE A 329 -19.23 22.43 -15.22
CA PHE A 329 -18.03 21.68 -14.82
C PHE A 329 -17.71 21.83 -13.33
N GLY A 330 -18.03 22.97 -12.72
CA GLY A 330 -17.96 23.18 -11.27
C GLY A 330 -18.92 22.29 -10.49
N ASP A 331 -20.15 22.15 -10.97
CA ASP A 331 -21.13 21.23 -10.36
C ASP A 331 -20.64 19.78 -10.45
N ILE A 332 -20.10 19.37 -11.60
CA ILE A 332 -19.51 18.05 -11.81
C ILE A 332 -18.35 17.82 -10.84
N GLN A 333 -17.42 18.77 -10.72
CA GLN A 333 -16.28 18.65 -9.82
C GLN A 333 -16.72 18.51 -8.35
N ASN A 334 -17.73 19.27 -7.92
CA ASN A 334 -18.22 19.23 -6.54
C ASN A 334 -18.82 17.87 -6.14
N LEU A 335 -19.26 17.04 -7.11
CA LEU A 335 -19.74 15.69 -6.84
C LEU A 335 -18.68 14.79 -6.20
N GLN A 336 -17.38 15.12 -6.33
CA GLN A 336 -16.31 14.35 -5.70
C GLN A 336 -16.46 14.22 -4.18
N ALA A 337 -17.16 15.18 -3.53
CA ALA A 337 -17.44 15.14 -2.10
C ALA A 337 -18.35 13.96 -1.68
N GLU A 338 -19.09 13.36 -2.63
CA GLU A 338 -19.95 12.21 -2.40
C GLU A 338 -19.19 10.86 -2.50
N ILE A 339 -17.91 10.89 -2.89
CA ILE A 339 -17.09 9.67 -3.01
C ILE A 339 -16.81 9.10 -1.62
N ALA A 340 -17.29 7.87 -1.40
CA ALA A 340 -17.01 7.12 -0.19
C ALA A 340 -15.54 6.66 -0.15
N LEU A 341 -14.72 7.35 0.66
CA LEU A 341 -13.27 7.10 0.78
C LEU A 341 -12.93 5.65 1.16
N ASN A 342 -13.73 5.01 2.01
CA ASN A 342 -13.55 3.62 2.42
C ASN A 342 -13.75 2.58 1.29
N ARG A 343 -14.10 3.03 0.08
CA ARG A 343 -14.19 2.18 -1.12
C ARG A 343 -13.04 2.40 -2.09
N LEU A 344 -12.13 3.33 -1.78
CA LEU A 344 -10.93 3.57 -2.56
C LEU A 344 -9.84 2.56 -2.16
N HIS A 345 -8.87 2.39 -3.04
CA HIS A 345 -7.62 1.71 -2.69
C HIS A 345 -6.67 2.80 -2.21
N GLY A 346 -6.02 2.57 -1.06
CA GLY A 346 -5.01 3.49 -0.57
C GLY A 346 -3.63 3.17 -1.10
N ASP A 347 -2.76 4.15 -0.93
CA ASP A 347 -1.34 4.06 -1.21
C ASP A 347 -0.61 3.84 0.11
N SER A 348 0.41 2.98 0.12
CA SER A 348 1.13 2.71 1.36
C SER A 348 1.92 3.94 1.84
N PHE A 349 2.03 4.09 3.15
CA PHE A 349 2.93 5.01 3.81
C PHE A 349 3.36 4.46 5.16
N THR A 350 4.51 4.90 5.66
CA THR A 350 4.98 4.54 7.01
C THR A 350 4.76 5.70 7.96
N ALA A 351 4.31 5.45 9.18
CA ALA A 351 4.30 6.44 10.25
C ALA A 351 5.17 5.97 11.40
N PHE A 352 6.08 6.82 11.88
CA PHE A 352 6.84 6.60 13.11
C PHE A 352 6.41 7.57 14.20
N VAL A 353 6.25 7.05 15.41
CA VAL A 353 5.91 7.84 16.58
C VAL A 353 7.17 8.54 17.10
N GLN A 354 7.18 9.88 17.06
CA GLN A 354 8.28 10.68 17.57
C GLN A 354 8.23 10.84 19.10
N ASN A 355 7.04 11.05 19.66
CA ASN A 355 6.86 11.37 21.08
C ASN A 355 5.47 10.92 21.58
N LYS A 356 5.16 11.22 22.84
CA LYS A 356 3.88 10.82 23.46
C LYS A 356 2.64 11.40 22.77
N GLU A 357 2.70 12.61 22.20
CA GLU A 357 1.57 13.17 21.45
C GLU A 357 1.37 12.43 20.13
N GLY A 358 2.47 12.12 19.43
CA GLY A 358 2.47 11.24 18.27
C GLY A 358 1.81 9.89 18.54
N LEU A 359 2.09 9.27 19.70
CA LEU A 359 1.50 7.98 20.04
C LEU A 359 -0.02 8.07 20.12
N LYS A 360 -0.51 9.12 20.80
CA LYS A 360 -1.95 9.39 20.95
C LYS A 360 -2.59 9.70 19.60
N ASN A 361 -1.91 10.46 18.75
CA ASN A 361 -2.36 10.77 17.40
C ASN A 361 -2.43 9.51 16.52
N LEU A 362 -1.43 8.63 16.58
CA LEU A 362 -1.47 7.36 15.88
C LEU A 362 -2.61 6.46 16.38
N TYR A 363 -2.87 6.42 17.69
CA TYR A 363 -4.03 5.72 18.26
C TYR A 363 -5.35 6.24 17.69
N ARG A 364 -5.45 7.57 17.53
CA ARG A 364 -6.62 8.19 16.91
C ARG A 364 -6.72 7.84 15.42
N ILE A 365 -5.63 7.93 14.66
CA ILE A 365 -5.61 7.56 13.24
C ILE A 365 -6.07 6.12 13.04
N VAL A 366 -5.49 5.16 13.77
CA VAL A 366 -5.85 3.74 13.73
C VAL A 366 -7.31 3.54 14.13
N SER A 367 -7.79 4.21 15.18
CA SER A 367 -9.18 4.10 15.61
C SER A 367 -10.15 4.61 14.54
N MET A 368 -9.89 5.78 13.96
CA MET A 368 -10.75 6.38 12.95
C MET A 368 -10.72 5.58 11.63
N SER A 369 -9.56 5.04 11.23
CA SER A 369 -9.44 4.18 10.05
C SER A 369 -10.30 2.91 10.17
N HIS A 370 -10.40 2.35 11.38
CA HIS A 370 -11.20 1.15 11.65
C HIS A 370 -12.69 1.43 11.91
N LEU A 371 -13.04 2.62 12.40
CA LEU A 371 -14.42 2.98 12.73
C LEU A 371 -15.17 3.64 11.58
N GLU A 372 -14.55 4.62 10.92
CA GLU A 372 -15.20 5.45 9.90
C GLU A 372 -14.78 5.08 8.48
N TYR A 373 -13.52 4.67 8.31
CA TYR A 373 -12.91 4.46 6.99
C TYR A 373 -12.57 3.00 6.68
N LEU A 374 -13.27 2.06 7.33
CA LEU A 374 -13.04 0.64 7.10
C LEU A 374 -13.71 0.18 5.79
N GLY A 375 -12.88 -0.28 4.85
CA GLY A 375 -13.29 -0.91 3.61
C GLY A 375 -13.07 -2.42 3.63
N LYS A 376 -12.35 -2.94 2.63
CA LYS A 376 -11.73 -4.28 2.70
C LYS A 376 -10.56 -4.28 3.69
N VAL A 377 -9.78 -3.20 3.65
CA VAL A 377 -8.74 -2.84 4.59
C VAL A 377 -9.03 -1.43 5.13
N PRO A 378 -8.54 -1.07 6.33
CA PRO A 378 -8.63 0.31 6.82
C PRO A 378 -7.87 1.26 5.88
N VAL A 379 -8.49 2.40 5.56
CA VAL A 379 -7.82 3.49 4.84
C VAL A 379 -7.81 4.77 5.67
N ILE A 380 -6.85 5.65 5.39
CA ILE A 380 -6.57 6.85 6.16
C ILE A 380 -6.67 8.05 5.21
N PRO A 381 -7.74 8.87 5.31
CA PRO A 381 -7.82 10.11 4.54
C PRO A 381 -6.62 11.03 4.82
N ARG A 382 -6.04 11.66 3.78
CA ARG A 382 -4.89 12.56 3.97
C ARG A 382 -5.17 13.72 4.92
N ASN A 383 -6.40 14.24 4.96
CA ASN A 383 -6.80 15.27 5.91
C ASN A 383 -6.76 14.76 7.36
N LEU A 384 -7.27 13.54 7.63
CA LEU A 384 -7.17 12.91 8.94
C LEU A 384 -5.71 12.73 9.36
N LEU A 385 -4.85 12.30 8.42
CA LEU A 385 -3.42 12.15 8.64
C LEU A 385 -2.76 13.51 8.96
N SER A 386 -3.10 14.55 8.21
CA SER A 386 -2.56 15.91 8.38
C SER A 386 -3.01 16.54 9.71
N GLU A 387 -4.28 16.39 10.08
CA GLU A 387 -4.84 16.90 11.34
C GLU A 387 -4.23 16.23 12.58
N ASN A 388 -3.70 15.02 12.44
CA ASN A 388 -3.09 14.25 13.52
C ASN A 388 -1.59 14.00 13.28
N ARG A 389 -0.93 14.83 12.47
CA ARG A 389 0.49 14.66 12.12
C ARG A 389 1.44 14.98 13.27
N ASP A 390 1.04 15.87 14.18
CA ASP A 390 1.91 16.35 15.26
C ASP A 390 2.50 15.19 16.07
N GLY A 391 3.83 15.16 16.17
CA GLY A 391 4.57 14.09 16.86
C GLY A 391 4.73 12.79 16.06
N LEU A 392 4.42 12.79 14.76
CA LEU A 392 4.70 11.68 13.83
C LEU A 392 5.75 12.09 12.80
N PHE A 393 6.54 11.10 12.35
CA PHE A 393 7.29 11.19 11.10
C PHE A 393 6.62 10.31 10.06
N LEU A 394 6.33 10.84 8.87
CA LEU A 394 5.74 10.11 7.77
C LEU A 394 6.81 9.76 6.71
N GLY A 395 6.85 8.50 6.31
CA GLY A 395 7.70 7.97 5.25
C GLY A 395 6.90 7.65 4.01
N THR A 396 7.56 7.67 2.86
CA THR A 396 6.93 7.34 1.58
C THR A 396 6.36 5.92 1.56
N GLY A 397 6.83 4.98 2.38
CA GLY A 397 6.30 3.63 2.46
C GLY A 397 6.95 2.63 1.48
N SER A 398 6.20 1.57 1.20
CA SER A 398 6.63 0.41 0.40
C SER A 398 6.55 0.65 -1.12
N PRO A 399 6.89 -0.33 -1.99
CA PRO A 399 6.85 -0.16 -3.46
C PRO A 399 5.48 0.19 -4.04
N VAL A 400 4.40 0.09 -3.25
CA VAL A 400 3.03 0.45 -3.62
C VAL A 400 2.60 1.81 -3.07
N SER A 401 3.56 2.64 -2.68
CA SER A 401 3.36 4.02 -2.26
C SER A 401 2.88 4.94 -3.38
N GLU A 402 2.37 6.11 -2.99
CA GLU A 402 1.95 7.17 -3.89
C GLU A 402 3.10 7.60 -4.81
N LEU A 403 4.31 7.76 -4.25
CA LEU A 403 5.50 8.17 -4.98
C LEU A 403 5.93 7.10 -6.00
N SER A 404 5.90 5.82 -5.62
CA SER A 404 6.18 4.70 -6.53
C SER A 404 5.17 4.59 -7.67
N LYS A 405 3.88 4.77 -7.37
CA LYS A 405 2.82 4.79 -8.39
C LYS A 405 2.99 5.98 -9.33
N ALA A 406 3.29 7.16 -8.82
CA ALA A 406 3.54 8.35 -9.62
C ALA A 406 4.75 8.19 -10.56
N TYR A 407 5.87 7.66 -10.04
CA TYR A 407 7.04 7.34 -10.84
C TYR A 407 6.70 6.38 -11.98
N ARG A 408 6.01 5.28 -11.70
CA ARG A 408 5.58 4.30 -12.71
C ARG A 408 4.67 4.89 -13.78
N MET A 409 3.80 5.80 -13.39
CA MET A 409 2.93 6.55 -14.29
C MET A 409 3.69 7.61 -15.11
N GLY A 410 5.02 7.73 -14.95
CA GLY A 410 5.82 8.69 -15.70
C GLY A 410 5.46 10.14 -15.38
N LYS A 411 5.03 10.40 -14.14
CA LYS A 411 4.83 11.77 -13.65
C LYS A 411 6.12 12.56 -13.78
N ASP A 412 5.98 13.86 -14.06
CA ASP A 412 7.13 14.72 -14.26
C ASP A 412 7.89 14.94 -12.94
N HIS A 413 9.13 15.44 -13.03
CA HIS A 413 9.99 15.59 -11.86
C HIS A 413 9.38 16.53 -10.80
N SER A 414 8.70 17.60 -11.21
CA SER A 414 8.02 18.50 -10.29
C SER A 414 6.87 17.82 -9.55
N GLU A 415 6.06 17.01 -10.23
CA GLU A 415 4.99 16.24 -9.60
C GLU A 415 5.54 15.24 -8.58
N LEU A 416 6.70 14.61 -8.85
CA LEU A 416 7.35 13.73 -7.89
C LEU A 416 7.85 14.49 -6.65
N ILE A 417 8.38 15.71 -6.82
CA ILE A 417 8.76 16.59 -5.71
C ILE A 417 7.53 16.93 -4.86
N GLU A 418 6.43 17.37 -5.48
CA GLU A 418 5.20 17.75 -4.78
C GLU A 418 4.66 16.62 -3.90
N ILE A 419 4.71 15.37 -4.40
CA ILE A 419 4.33 14.18 -3.63
C ILE A 419 5.31 13.96 -2.47
N ALA A 420 6.62 14.00 -2.74
CA ALA A 420 7.64 13.74 -1.72
C ALA A 420 7.64 14.77 -0.58
N GLU A 421 7.34 16.04 -0.87
CA GLU A 421 7.29 17.13 0.12
C GLU A 421 6.22 16.93 1.20
N PHE A 422 5.22 16.07 0.98
CA PHE A 422 4.27 15.69 2.02
C PHE A 422 4.91 14.82 3.11
N TYR A 423 6.02 14.14 2.84
CA TYR A 423 6.67 13.18 3.74
C TYR A 423 7.89 13.79 4.44
N ASP A 424 8.27 13.21 5.59
CA ASP A 424 9.43 13.64 6.38
C ASP A 424 10.71 12.88 6.02
N PHE A 425 10.59 11.77 5.31
CA PHE A 425 11.69 10.94 4.80
C PHE A 425 11.22 10.08 3.63
N ILE A 426 12.18 9.65 2.80
CA ILE A 426 11.95 8.74 1.68
C ILE A 426 12.49 7.36 2.05
N GLU A 427 11.71 6.33 1.77
CA GLU A 427 12.10 4.94 1.96
C GLU A 427 12.56 4.34 0.63
N ILE A 428 13.69 3.63 0.71
CA ILE A 428 14.18 2.76 -0.35
C ILE A 428 14.47 1.39 0.28
N MET A 429 14.38 0.33 -0.52
CA MET A 429 14.43 -1.04 -0.03
C MET A 429 15.30 -1.90 -0.94
N PRO A 430 15.75 -3.09 -0.50
CA PRO A 430 16.30 -4.08 -1.43
C PRO A 430 15.35 -4.32 -2.61
N SER A 431 15.88 -4.37 -3.83
CA SER A 431 15.06 -4.54 -5.04
C SER A 431 14.34 -5.88 -5.13
N ASP A 432 14.71 -6.85 -4.28
CA ASP A 432 14.05 -8.15 -4.13
C ASP A 432 13.08 -8.21 -2.93
N ALA A 433 12.84 -7.08 -2.23
CA ALA A 433 11.96 -6.98 -1.06
C ALA A 433 10.57 -6.39 -1.42
N TYR A 434 9.84 -7.04 -2.34
CA TYR A 434 8.51 -6.62 -2.78
C TYR A 434 7.51 -7.78 -2.79
N THR A 435 6.27 -7.50 -2.42
CA THR A 435 5.18 -8.50 -2.34
C THR A 435 4.22 -8.42 -3.53
N ASP A 436 4.12 -7.25 -4.17
CA ASP A 436 3.12 -6.96 -5.20
C ASP A 436 3.62 -7.22 -6.62
N ILE A 437 3.84 -8.50 -6.92
CA ILE A 437 4.31 -8.98 -8.23
C ILE A 437 3.37 -8.54 -9.39
N GLU A 438 2.10 -8.28 -9.08
CA GLU A 438 1.07 -7.93 -10.06
C GLU A 438 1.09 -6.46 -10.48
N GLU A 439 1.74 -5.59 -9.70
CA GLU A 439 1.88 -4.17 -10.01
C GLU A 439 2.92 -3.91 -11.11
N GLY A 440 3.52 -4.98 -11.67
CA GLY A 440 4.45 -4.91 -12.80
C GLY A 440 5.87 -4.50 -12.42
N PHE A 441 6.23 -4.59 -11.13
CA PHE A 441 7.61 -4.36 -10.71
C PHE A 441 8.49 -5.56 -11.06
N ASP A 442 9.43 -5.35 -11.96
CA ASP A 442 10.64 -6.16 -12.02
C ASP A 442 11.73 -5.55 -11.14
N GLU A 443 12.66 -6.39 -10.68
CA GLU A 443 13.75 -5.98 -9.80
C GLU A 443 14.56 -4.80 -10.39
N LYS A 444 14.76 -4.80 -11.70
CA LYS A 444 15.47 -3.72 -12.41
C LYS A 444 14.74 -2.38 -12.30
N THR A 445 13.41 -2.37 -12.42
CA THR A 445 12.56 -1.18 -12.27
C THR A 445 12.67 -0.61 -10.89
N LEU A 446 12.63 -1.48 -9.87
CA LEU A 446 12.77 -1.05 -8.48
C LEU A 446 14.13 -0.41 -8.23
N ARG A 447 15.22 -0.97 -8.77
CA ARG A 447 16.55 -0.37 -8.67
C ARG A 447 16.62 1.03 -9.27
N GLU A 448 16.14 1.20 -10.51
CA GLU A 448 16.13 2.51 -11.17
C GLU A 448 15.25 3.54 -10.45
N MET A 449 14.09 3.11 -9.95
CA MET A 449 13.19 3.93 -9.17
C MET A 449 13.83 4.38 -7.85
N TYR A 450 14.41 3.47 -7.08
CA TYR A 450 15.05 3.79 -5.81
C TYR A 450 16.30 4.66 -5.97
N ALA A 451 17.08 4.45 -7.03
CA ALA A 451 18.16 5.37 -7.38
C ALA A 451 17.61 6.78 -7.65
N ARG A 452 16.47 6.89 -8.35
CA ARG A 452 15.82 8.19 -8.57
C ARG A 452 15.31 8.81 -7.26
N PHE A 453 14.75 8.02 -6.36
CA PHE A 453 14.25 8.47 -5.07
C PHE A 453 15.35 8.98 -4.15
N TYR A 454 16.52 8.36 -4.19
CA TYR A 454 17.70 8.85 -3.50
C TYR A 454 18.07 10.27 -3.98
N GLU A 455 18.20 10.46 -5.29
CA GLU A 455 18.56 11.77 -5.87
C GLU A 455 17.48 12.83 -5.57
N LEU A 456 16.20 12.44 -5.63
CA LEU A 456 15.07 13.29 -5.27
C LEU A 456 15.16 13.76 -3.81
N GLY A 457 15.37 12.84 -2.87
CA GLY A 457 15.49 13.17 -1.45
C GLY A 457 16.63 14.14 -1.17
N HIS A 458 17.78 13.92 -1.80
CA HIS A 458 18.93 14.83 -1.67
C HIS A 458 18.67 16.21 -2.29
N GLU A 459 17.93 16.29 -3.39
CA GLU A 459 17.58 17.55 -4.04
C GLU A 459 16.71 18.45 -3.15
N ILE A 460 15.71 17.85 -2.48
CA ILE A 460 14.75 18.59 -1.62
C ILE A 460 15.13 18.59 -0.13
N GLY A 461 16.23 17.93 0.24
CA GLY A 461 16.73 17.90 1.62
C GLY A 461 15.99 16.95 2.56
N LEU A 462 15.29 15.94 2.02
CA LEU A 462 14.68 14.88 2.82
C LEU A 462 15.66 13.72 3.04
N PRO A 463 15.75 13.18 4.27
CA PRO A 463 16.58 12.00 4.53
C PRO A 463 16.02 10.78 3.78
N VAL A 464 16.93 10.00 3.21
CA VAL A 464 16.62 8.74 2.55
C VAL A 464 17.05 7.60 3.47
N LEU A 465 16.11 6.71 3.79
CA LEU A 465 16.31 5.57 4.69
C LEU A 465 16.22 4.27 3.91
N PHE A 466 17.22 3.40 4.09
CA PHE A 466 17.22 2.07 3.50
C PHE A 466 16.64 1.06 4.50
N THR A 467 15.51 0.46 4.18
CA THR A 467 14.75 -0.43 5.09
C THR A 467 14.56 -1.83 4.50
N GLY A 468 14.47 -2.87 5.33
CA GLY A 468 14.46 -4.26 4.89
C GLY A 468 13.08 -4.81 4.48
N ASN A 469 11.99 -4.14 4.86
CA ASN A 469 10.61 -4.61 4.64
C ASN A 469 10.38 -6.04 5.18
N VAL A 470 10.72 -6.27 6.44
CA VAL A 470 10.93 -7.64 6.97
C VAL A 470 9.61 -8.31 7.35
N HIS A 471 9.42 -9.57 6.93
CA HIS A 471 8.22 -10.38 7.19
C HIS A 471 8.51 -11.76 7.84
N TYR A 472 9.78 -12.16 7.85
CA TYR A 472 10.22 -13.42 8.45
C TYR A 472 11.69 -13.31 8.86
N LEU A 473 12.17 -14.27 9.65
CA LEU A 473 13.46 -14.12 10.30
C LEU A 473 14.61 -14.57 9.39
N ASP A 474 14.55 -15.81 8.90
CA ASP A 474 15.64 -16.42 8.15
C ASP A 474 15.22 -16.71 6.70
N PRO A 475 16.15 -16.74 5.72
CA PRO A 475 15.82 -17.03 4.32
C PRO A 475 15.03 -18.32 4.10
N VAL A 476 15.21 -19.33 4.97
CA VAL A 476 14.49 -20.61 4.89
C VAL A 476 13.00 -20.48 5.22
N ASP A 477 12.61 -19.47 6.00
CA ASP A 477 11.23 -19.22 6.43
C ASP A 477 10.34 -18.70 5.29
N HIS A 478 10.95 -18.27 4.18
CA HIS A 478 10.29 -17.91 2.93
C HIS A 478 9.26 -18.95 2.48
N LYS A 479 9.53 -20.25 2.71
CA LYS A 479 8.60 -21.33 2.35
C LYS A 479 7.30 -21.28 3.16
N ALA A 480 7.39 -20.99 4.44
CA ALA A 480 6.20 -20.88 5.30
C ALA A 480 5.44 -19.59 4.98
N TRP A 481 6.17 -18.49 4.80
CA TRP A 481 5.60 -17.20 4.42
C TRP A 481 4.88 -17.24 3.05
N SER A 482 5.50 -17.84 2.03
CA SER A 482 4.90 -17.95 0.69
C SER A 482 3.61 -18.78 0.70
N VAL A 483 3.51 -19.83 1.52
CA VAL A 483 2.25 -20.58 1.71
C VAL A 483 1.17 -19.68 2.32
N LEU A 484 1.51 -18.83 3.30
CA LEU A 484 0.58 -17.89 3.90
C LEU A 484 0.05 -16.89 2.85
N LYS A 485 0.94 -16.25 2.10
CA LYS A 485 0.57 -15.27 1.04
C LYS A 485 -0.23 -15.89 -0.09
N ILE A 486 0.17 -17.07 -0.58
CA ILE A 486 -0.60 -17.78 -1.62
C ILE A 486 -2.01 -18.11 -1.12
N SER A 487 -2.15 -18.50 0.15
CA SER A 487 -3.45 -18.79 0.75
C SER A 487 -4.33 -17.54 0.83
N ASP A 488 -3.76 -16.41 1.23
CA ASP A 488 -4.47 -15.13 1.26
C ASP A 488 -4.97 -14.70 -0.13
N ILE A 489 -4.11 -14.75 -1.14
CA ILE A 489 -4.50 -14.41 -2.52
C ILE A 489 -5.58 -15.39 -3.02
N ALA A 490 -5.45 -16.69 -2.74
CA ALA A 490 -6.40 -17.70 -3.17
C ALA A 490 -7.81 -17.49 -2.58
N LEU A 491 -7.90 -17.03 -1.32
CA LEU A 491 -9.16 -16.65 -0.68
C LEU A 491 -9.86 -15.52 -1.44
N HIS A 492 -9.10 -14.51 -1.84
CA HIS A 492 -9.62 -13.35 -2.58
C HIS A 492 -9.96 -13.66 -4.04
N ARG A 493 -9.29 -14.64 -4.66
CA ARG A 493 -9.45 -15.01 -6.08
C ARG A 493 -10.41 -16.16 -6.37
N ARG A 494 -11.19 -16.62 -5.40
CA ARG A 494 -12.21 -17.68 -5.54
C ARG A 494 -11.66 -18.95 -6.24
N GLY A 495 -10.48 -19.42 -5.84
CA GLY A 495 -9.97 -20.74 -6.24
C GLY A 495 -9.22 -20.82 -7.57
N GLN A 496 -8.65 -19.70 -8.06
CA GLN A 496 -7.63 -19.78 -9.11
C GLN A 496 -6.39 -20.54 -8.59
N LYS A 497 -5.84 -21.43 -9.43
CA LYS A 497 -4.56 -22.10 -9.14
C LYS A 497 -3.42 -21.10 -9.31
N LEU A 498 -2.80 -20.72 -8.21
CA LEU A 498 -1.57 -19.93 -8.20
C LEU A 498 -0.37 -20.87 -8.31
N SER A 499 0.71 -20.39 -8.93
CA SER A 499 1.97 -21.15 -8.96
C SER A 499 2.53 -21.25 -7.54
N SER A 500 3.05 -22.42 -7.18
CA SER A 500 3.80 -22.60 -5.93
C SER A 500 5.10 -21.80 -5.89
N THR A 501 5.60 -21.35 -7.05
CA THR A 501 6.83 -20.58 -7.22
C THR A 501 6.57 -19.07 -7.36
N LEU A 502 5.34 -18.62 -7.08
CA LEU A 502 4.93 -17.23 -7.31
C LEU A 502 5.90 -16.24 -6.65
N PHE A 503 6.38 -16.57 -5.46
CA PHE A 503 7.22 -15.67 -4.65
C PHE A 503 8.70 -16.06 -4.60
N ASP A 504 9.20 -16.96 -5.45
CA ASP A 504 10.58 -17.46 -5.36
C ASP A 504 11.66 -16.36 -5.48
N GLY A 505 11.33 -15.25 -6.14
CA GLY A 505 12.21 -14.07 -6.26
C GLY A 505 12.13 -13.08 -5.09
N VAL A 506 11.21 -13.27 -4.14
CA VAL A 506 10.94 -12.32 -3.05
C VAL A 506 11.73 -12.69 -1.80
N LYS A 507 12.44 -11.70 -1.24
CA LYS A 507 13.25 -11.86 -0.03
C LYS A 507 12.93 -10.78 1.00
N LEU A 508 12.22 -11.21 2.06
CA LEU A 508 11.77 -10.36 3.18
C LEU A 508 12.28 -10.89 4.53
N HIS A 509 13.44 -11.57 4.53
CA HIS A 509 14.08 -12.01 5.77
C HIS A 509 14.78 -10.84 6.47
N TYR A 510 15.05 -11.00 7.76
CA TYR A 510 15.78 -10.02 8.55
C TYR A 510 17.26 -10.01 8.15
N ARG A 511 17.67 -9.00 7.37
CA ARG A 511 19.03 -8.89 6.81
C ARG A 511 20.02 -8.30 7.83
N THR A 512 21.27 -8.68 7.67
CA THR A 512 22.43 -8.08 8.34
C THR A 512 22.78 -6.72 7.73
N THR A 513 23.56 -5.90 8.43
CA THR A 513 24.06 -4.63 7.90
C THR A 513 24.85 -4.85 6.61
N GLN A 514 25.67 -5.89 6.56
CA GLN A 514 26.49 -6.19 5.37
C GLN A 514 25.65 -6.62 4.15
N GLU A 515 24.57 -7.36 4.34
CA GLU A 515 23.61 -7.66 3.28
C GLU A 515 22.92 -6.40 2.78
N LEU A 516 22.45 -5.53 3.68
CA LEU A 516 21.79 -4.28 3.31
C LEU A 516 22.73 -3.32 2.57
N LEU A 517 23.99 -3.21 3.01
CA LEU A 517 25.02 -2.43 2.29
C LEU A 517 25.22 -2.93 0.87
N ARG A 518 25.31 -4.25 0.66
CA ARG A 518 25.40 -4.84 -0.68
C ARG A 518 24.18 -4.50 -1.53
N CYS A 519 22.97 -4.67 -0.99
CA CYS A 519 21.74 -4.32 -1.68
C CYS A 519 21.67 -2.82 -2.05
N ALA A 520 22.11 -1.94 -1.15
CA ALA A 520 22.13 -0.50 -1.40
C ALA A 520 23.19 -0.11 -2.44
N GLU A 521 24.37 -0.73 -2.42
CA GLU A 521 25.43 -0.57 -3.44
C GLU A 521 24.95 -1.00 -4.83
N GLU A 522 24.17 -2.08 -4.92
CA GLU A 522 23.57 -2.54 -6.17
C GLU A 522 22.53 -1.56 -6.77
N ILE A 523 21.96 -0.67 -5.96
CA ILE A 523 20.97 0.34 -6.37
C ILE A 523 21.64 1.68 -6.65
N LEU A 524 22.52 2.13 -5.75
CA LEU A 524 23.07 3.49 -5.75
C LEU A 524 24.42 3.59 -6.47
N GLU A 525 25.04 2.45 -6.77
CA GLU A 525 26.33 2.33 -7.45
C GLU A 525 27.48 3.11 -6.75
N ASP A 526 27.32 3.38 -5.45
CA ASP A 526 28.24 4.17 -4.63
C ASP A 526 28.24 3.67 -3.17
N PRO A 527 29.37 3.13 -2.67
CA PRO A 527 29.49 2.65 -1.29
C PRO A 527 29.28 3.72 -0.21
N GLU A 528 29.63 4.98 -0.48
CA GLU A 528 29.40 6.05 0.50
C GLU A 528 27.92 6.40 0.59
N LYS A 529 27.21 6.44 -0.55
CA LYS A 529 25.75 6.61 -0.55
C LYS A 529 25.06 5.43 0.14
N ALA A 530 25.51 4.20 -0.12
CA ALA A 530 24.99 3.00 0.53
C ALA A 530 25.14 3.06 2.05
N LYS A 531 26.34 3.42 2.54
CA LYS A 531 26.58 3.63 3.97
C LYS A 531 25.71 4.74 4.54
N GLU A 532 25.53 5.84 3.81
CA GLU A 532 24.69 6.95 4.24
C GLU A 532 23.26 6.49 4.53
N VAL A 533 22.61 5.80 3.58
CA VAL A 533 21.20 5.41 3.70
C VAL A 533 20.96 4.19 4.60
N VAL A 534 21.94 3.28 4.71
CA VAL A 534 21.83 2.07 5.54
C VAL A 534 22.22 2.35 6.99
N ILE A 535 23.21 3.20 7.25
CA ILE A 535 23.79 3.36 8.58
C ILE A 535 23.56 4.78 9.12
N ASP A 536 24.08 5.79 8.43
CA ASP A 536 24.20 7.14 9.00
C ASP A 536 22.82 7.81 9.14
N ASN A 537 21.98 7.75 8.11
CA ASN A 537 20.65 8.35 8.12
C ASN A 537 19.71 7.64 9.11
N PRO A 538 19.55 6.30 9.13
CA PRO A 538 18.73 5.62 10.15
C PRO A 538 19.22 5.90 11.58
N SER A 539 20.55 5.89 11.80
CA SER A 539 21.14 6.17 13.11
C SER A 539 20.82 7.58 13.61
N ARG A 540 20.94 8.60 12.76
CA ARG A 540 20.57 10.00 13.08
C ARG A 540 19.05 10.17 13.20
N PHE A 541 18.28 9.45 12.39
CA PHE A 541 16.83 9.54 12.36
C PHE A 541 16.24 9.11 13.71
N ILE A 542 16.69 7.97 14.24
CA ILE A 542 16.17 7.48 15.53
C ILE A 542 16.55 8.36 16.72
N ASP A 543 17.60 9.17 16.62
CA ASP A 543 17.99 10.09 17.70
C ASP A 543 16.95 11.21 17.89
N ARG A 544 16.09 11.45 16.88
CA ARG A 544 14.97 12.39 16.92
C ARG A 544 13.70 11.82 17.57
N ILE A 545 13.69 10.51 17.86
CA ILE A 545 12.56 9.79 18.44
C ILE A 545 12.77 9.61 19.94
N GLU A 546 11.78 9.93 20.77
CA GLU A 546 11.84 9.77 22.21
C GLU A 546 11.70 8.29 22.63
N LEU A 547 12.20 7.95 23.82
CA LEU A 547 11.88 6.64 24.42
C LEU A 547 10.46 6.70 24.97
N ILE A 548 9.53 5.97 24.34
CA ILE A 548 8.11 6.01 24.66
C ILE A 548 7.68 4.71 25.34
N GLN A 549 6.84 4.81 26.36
CA GLN A 549 6.15 3.68 26.94
C GLN A 549 4.70 3.67 26.43
N PRO A 550 4.28 2.66 25.65
CA PRO A 550 2.98 2.68 24.98
C PRO A 550 1.81 2.48 25.96
N ILE A 551 2.02 1.71 27.02
CA ILE A 551 1.01 1.45 28.05
C ILE A 551 1.56 1.81 29.42
N THR A 552 0.87 2.72 30.11
CA THR A 552 1.11 2.99 31.53
C THR A 552 0.50 1.89 32.37
N ARG A 553 1.27 1.28 33.28
CA ARG A 553 0.75 0.29 34.27
C ARG A 553 0.01 0.93 35.44
N THR A 554 -0.46 2.17 35.28
CA THR A 554 -1.16 2.94 36.30
C THR A 554 -2.66 2.67 36.21
N LEU A 555 -3.28 2.28 37.32
CA LEU A 555 -4.74 2.18 37.41
C LEU A 555 -5.34 3.59 37.44
N HIS A 556 -6.27 3.87 36.52
CA HIS A 556 -7.04 5.11 36.48
C HIS A 556 -8.49 4.81 36.88
N PRO A 557 -8.82 4.76 38.19
CA PRO A 557 -10.18 4.45 38.63
C PRO A 557 -11.15 5.57 38.23
N PRO A 558 -12.40 5.25 37.85
CA PRO A 558 -13.40 6.27 37.58
C PRO A 558 -13.77 6.99 38.87
N ILE A 559 -13.87 8.31 38.80
CA ILE A 559 -14.34 9.14 39.91
C ILE A 559 -15.75 9.63 39.55
N ILE A 560 -16.75 9.11 40.25
CA ILE A 560 -18.15 9.52 40.12
C ILE A 560 -18.55 10.16 41.45
N GLU A 561 -18.96 11.43 41.40
CA GLU A 561 -19.37 12.17 42.59
C GLU A 561 -20.50 11.42 43.32
N GLY A 562 -20.34 11.23 44.63
CA GLY A 562 -21.31 10.52 45.46
C GLY A 562 -21.20 8.99 45.44
N ALA A 563 -20.46 8.38 44.52
CA ALA A 563 -20.38 6.91 44.42
C ALA A 563 -19.76 6.25 45.68
N GLU A 564 -18.76 6.89 46.30
CA GLU A 564 -18.15 6.36 47.53
C GLU A 564 -19.14 6.38 48.71
N GLU A 565 -19.90 7.47 48.85
CA GLU A 565 -20.92 7.61 49.90
C GLU A 565 -22.14 6.72 49.65
N GLU A 566 -22.54 6.54 48.39
CA GLU A 566 -23.59 5.62 48.00
C GLU A 566 -23.20 4.17 48.30
N ILE A 567 -21.96 3.76 47.97
CA ILE A 567 -21.44 2.43 48.34
C ILE A 567 -21.43 2.25 49.86
N LYS A 568 -20.95 3.23 50.63
CA LYS A 568 -20.99 3.18 52.10
C LYS A 568 -22.42 3.03 52.60
N THR A 569 -23.35 3.84 52.09
CA THR A 569 -24.75 3.84 52.51
C THR A 569 -25.42 2.50 52.20
N LEU A 570 -25.34 2.03 50.96
CA LEU A 570 -25.93 0.76 50.52
C LEU A 570 -25.34 -0.44 51.28
N THR A 571 -24.02 -0.46 51.53
CA THR A 571 -23.39 -1.55 52.29
C THR A 571 -23.87 -1.53 53.74
N LEU A 572 -24.01 -0.37 54.38
CA LEU A 572 -24.52 -0.25 55.75
C LEU A 572 -26.02 -0.60 55.85
N GLU A 573 -26.84 -0.17 54.89
CA GLU A 573 -28.27 -0.51 54.82
C GLU A 573 -28.48 -2.02 54.61
N ASN A 574 -27.74 -2.63 53.69
CA ASN A 574 -27.80 -4.08 53.46
C ASN A 574 -27.29 -4.89 54.66
N MET A 575 -26.24 -4.43 55.33
CA MET A 575 -25.75 -5.05 56.57
C MET A 575 -26.86 -5.07 57.62
N ARG A 576 -27.57 -3.96 57.82
CA ARG A 576 -28.70 -3.88 58.76
C ARG A 576 -29.87 -4.77 58.33
N ALA A 577 -30.20 -4.80 57.04
CA ALA A 577 -31.29 -5.63 56.53
C ALA A 577 -31.03 -7.14 56.73
N LEU A 578 -29.79 -7.60 56.59
CA LEU A 578 -29.42 -9.01 56.71
C LEU A 578 -29.18 -9.48 58.15
N TYR A 579 -28.57 -8.64 58.97
CA TYR A 579 -28.08 -9.01 60.31
C TYR A 579 -28.80 -8.29 61.46
N GLY A 580 -29.79 -7.45 61.14
CA GLY A 580 -30.55 -6.64 62.10
C GLY A 580 -29.82 -5.35 62.51
N ASP A 581 -30.48 -4.55 63.36
CA ASP A 581 -29.95 -3.25 63.82
C ASP A 581 -28.68 -3.36 64.69
N ASN A 582 -28.37 -4.56 65.20
CA ASN A 582 -27.19 -4.83 66.02
C ASN A 582 -26.39 -6.03 65.47
N PRO A 583 -25.74 -5.87 64.30
CA PRO A 583 -25.02 -6.96 63.64
C PRO A 583 -23.83 -7.45 64.49
N PRO A 584 -23.45 -8.74 64.40
CA PRO A 584 -22.31 -9.27 65.13
C PRO A 584 -21.04 -8.43 64.91
N ALA A 585 -20.21 -8.26 65.96
CA ALA A 585 -19.00 -7.44 65.90
C ALA A 585 -18.06 -7.82 64.75
N VAL A 586 -17.93 -9.13 64.50
CA VAL A 586 -17.13 -9.69 63.40
C VAL A 586 -17.58 -9.16 62.03
N ILE A 587 -18.89 -8.96 61.83
CA ILE A 587 -19.45 -8.43 60.57
C ILE A 587 -19.21 -6.93 60.47
N SER A 588 -19.49 -6.18 61.54
CA SER A 588 -19.32 -4.72 61.58
C SER A 588 -17.86 -4.29 61.34
N GLU A 589 -16.91 -4.98 61.98
CA GLU A 589 -15.48 -4.73 61.79
C GLU A 589 -15.01 -5.07 60.38
N ARG A 590 -15.56 -6.14 59.78
CA ARG A 590 -15.24 -6.53 58.41
C ARG A 590 -15.73 -5.50 57.39
N VAL A 591 -16.98 -5.05 57.52
CA VAL A 591 -17.58 -4.05 56.63
C VAL A 591 -16.82 -2.73 56.69
N LYS A 592 -16.46 -2.28 57.90
CA LYS A 592 -15.65 -1.07 58.06
C LYS A 592 -14.31 -1.19 57.34
N ARG A 593 -13.60 -2.31 57.53
CA ARG A 593 -12.28 -2.55 56.91
C ARG A 593 -12.33 -2.70 55.38
N GLU A 594 -13.45 -3.09 54.80
CA GLU A 594 -13.58 -3.22 53.34
C GLU A 594 -14.02 -1.92 52.65
N LEU A 595 -14.66 -1.01 53.40
CA LEU A 595 -15.05 0.32 52.93
C LEU A 595 -13.92 1.37 53.08
N ASP A 596 -13.03 1.16 54.05
CA ASP A 596 -11.77 1.89 54.23
C ASP A 596 -10.69 1.34 53.25
#